data_AF-A0A2M7CTI3-F1
#
_entry.id   AF-A0A2M7CTI3-F1
#
_cell.length_a   1.000
_cell.length_b   1.000
_cell.length_c   1.000
_cell.angle_alpha   90.00
_cell.angle_beta   90.00
_cell.angle_gamma   90.00
#
_symmetry.space_group_name_H-M   'P 1'
#
loop_
_entity.id
_entity.type
_entity.pdbx_description
1 polymer ?
#
loop_
_entity_poly.entity_id
_entity_poly.type
_entity_poly.pdbx_seq_one_letter_code
_entity_poly.pdbx_strand_id
1 'polypeptide(L)'
;MIQLLISLRYLAVALQWVALLWISQRLGMQLPWSALIVTSVLLLAFNVLSHWWFRRRRQVASNLALWLQLSVDVVALTVLFYFTGGPTNPFVSLYLLPIAMAATALELLPVAGLTLLTALSYTWLMSHNVALPHVHGGDFQLHVSGMWINFLLSSAIMVAVLGRFMSMLKEQRRRLAEVRERTLRDESLLALGTLAAGTAHELNTPLTTIGLLLDEWQQAALPPDAEAIANLRVQVLRCQTHVRALAALARHGAVGGASVRGADDFVFECIDRLHLLRPGADVEISGSAGTAKLIVEPALPQALINLMNNAVDASLAMV
;
A
#
# COMPACT_ATOMS: atom_id res chain seq x y z
N MET A 1 3.60 -11.67 15.10
CA MET A 1 4.66 -10.88 15.79
C MET A 1 4.95 -11.38 17.19
N ILE A 2 3.98 -11.41 18.12
CA ILE A 2 4.21 -11.88 19.52
C ILE A 2 4.81 -13.30 19.57
N GLN A 3 4.33 -14.21 18.71
CA GLN A 3 4.91 -15.55 18.61
C GLN A 3 6.38 -15.54 18.15
N LEU A 4 6.75 -14.60 17.27
CA LEU A 4 8.13 -14.41 16.82
C LEU A 4 9.02 -13.89 17.96
N LEU A 5 8.53 -12.91 18.73
CA LEU A 5 9.19 -12.41 19.95
C LEU A 5 9.46 -13.53 20.93
N ILE A 6 8.43 -14.32 21.25
CA ILE A 6 8.56 -15.42 22.20
C ILE A 6 9.54 -16.48 21.69
N SER A 7 9.48 -16.87 20.41
CA SER A 7 10.41 -17.84 19.83
C SER A 7 11.85 -17.34 19.80
N LEU A 8 12.05 -16.06 19.45
CA LEU A 8 13.38 -15.46 19.43
C LEU A 8 13.95 -15.34 20.84
N ARG A 9 13.10 -15.06 21.85
CA ARG A 9 13.54 -14.99 23.25
C ARG A 9 13.98 -16.36 23.77
N TYR A 10 13.29 -17.44 23.43
CA TYR A 10 13.76 -18.80 23.74
C TYR A 10 15.11 -19.11 23.08
N LEU A 11 15.25 -18.75 21.79
CA LEU A 11 16.50 -18.93 21.07
C LEU A 11 17.64 -18.11 21.69
N ALA A 12 17.39 -16.85 22.06
CA ALA A 12 18.37 -15.96 22.67
C ALA A 12 18.87 -16.50 24.01
N VAL A 13 17.96 -16.97 24.88
CA VAL A 13 18.35 -17.60 26.15
C VAL A 13 19.16 -18.86 25.92
N ALA A 14 18.78 -19.71 24.95
CA ALA A 14 19.54 -20.91 24.62
C ALA A 14 20.96 -20.57 24.12
N LEU A 15 21.09 -19.62 23.20
CA LEU A 15 22.38 -19.16 22.67
C LEU A 15 23.25 -18.53 23.76
N GLN A 16 22.65 -17.75 24.66
CA GLN A 16 23.33 -17.16 25.80
C GLN A 16 23.92 -18.24 26.72
N TRP A 17 23.16 -19.29 27.04
CA TRP A 17 23.64 -20.41 27.85
C TRP A 17 24.78 -21.17 27.17
N VAL A 18 24.66 -21.42 25.87
CA VAL A 18 25.73 -22.05 25.08
C VAL A 18 27.01 -21.21 25.13
N ALA A 19 26.89 -19.88 24.96
CA ALA A 19 28.03 -18.96 25.02
C ALA A 19 28.67 -18.93 26.42
N LEU A 20 27.86 -18.84 27.49
CA LEU A 20 28.36 -18.82 28.87
C LEU A 20 29.08 -20.13 29.25
N LEU A 21 28.53 -21.28 28.88
CA LEU A 21 29.16 -22.58 29.12
C LEU A 21 30.48 -22.69 28.35
N TRP A 22 30.49 -22.29 27.08
CA TRP A 22 31.70 -22.35 26.25
C TRP A 22 32.82 -21.46 26.81
N ILE A 23 32.49 -20.22 27.18
CA ILE A 23 33.41 -19.27 27.82
C ILE A 23 33.94 -19.86 29.12
N SER A 24 33.07 -20.39 29.99
CA SER A 24 33.51 -20.93 31.28
C SER A 24 34.46 -22.12 31.17
N GLN A 25 34.18 -23.06 30.27
CA GLN A 25 35.00 -24.27 30.11
C GLN A 25 36.33 -24.01 29.41
N ARG A 26 36.36 -23.04 28.48
CA ARG A 26 37.56 -22.74 27.70
C ARG A 26 38.48 -21.72 28.37
N LEU A 27 37.93 -20.79 29.16
CA LEU A 27 38.69 -19.65 29.71
C LEU A 27 38.93 -19.73 31.21
N GLY A 28 38.28 -20.67 31.92
CA GLY A 28 38.43 -20.80 33.38
C GLY A 28 38.04 -19.54 34.16
N MET A 29 37.29 -18.61 33.54
CA MET A 29 36.89 -17.34 34.15
C MET A 29 35.87 -17.58 35.27
N GLN A 30 36.13 -16.94 36.41
CA GLN A 30 35.16 -16.87 37.51
C GLN A 30 34.09 -15.82 37.18
N LEU A 31 33.08 -16.26 36.43
CA LEU A 31 31.90 -15.44 36.14
C LEU A 31 30.96 -15.41 37.36
N PRO A 32 30.21 -14.32 37.57
CA PRO A 32 29.18 -14.24 38.62
C PRO A 32 27.95 -15.08 38.22
N TRP A 33 28.07 -16.40 38.37
CA TRP A 33 27.05 -17.38 37.97
C TRP A 33 25.68 -17.11 38.58
N SER A 34 25.63 -16.66 39.84
CA SER A 34 24.37 -16.33 40.51
C SER A 34 23.58 -15.26 39.75
N ALA A 35 24.23 -14.16 39.36
CA ALA A 35 23.59 -13.08 38.64
C ALA A 35 23.14 -13.50 37.23
N LEU A 36 23.96 -14.27 36.51
CA LEU A 36 23.65 -14.75 35.16
C LEU A 36 22.50 -15.76 35.16
N ILE A 37 22.47 -16.67 36.14
CA ILE A 37 21.40 -17.67 36.31
C ILE A 37 20.09 -16.96 36.65
N VAL A 38 20.12 -16.07 37.65
CA VAL A 38 18.91 -15.34 38.09
C VAL A 38 18.33 -14.52 36.93
N THR A 39 19.17 -13.79 36.20
CA THR A 39 18.71 -12.99 35.04
C THR A 39 18.10 -13.89 33.96
N SER A 40 18.74 -15.01 33.64
CA SER A 40 18.23 -15.97 32.64
C SER A 40 16.91 -16.61 33.07
N VAL A 41 16.79 -17.00 34.33
CA VAL A 41 15.59 -17.62 34.89
C VAL A 41 14.44 -16.62 34.93
N LEU A 42 14.68 -15.37 35.35
CA LEU A 42 13.67 -14.32 35.34
C LEU A 42 13.17 -14.03 33.91
N LEU A 43 14.08 -13.96 32.94
CA LEU A 43 13.73 -13.72 31.55
C LEU A 43 12.95 -14.90 30.94
N LEU A 44 13.34 -16.14 31.26
CA LEU A 44 12.62 -17.35 30.85
C LEU A 44 11.23 -17.42 31.49
N ALA A 45 11.12 -17.14 32.79
CA ALA A 45 9.85 -17.13 33.53
C ALA A 45 8.91 -16.06 32.95
N PHE A 46 9.42 -14.86 32.68
CA PHE A 46 8.67 -13.80 32.01
C PHE A 46 8.21 -14.22 30.62
N ASN A 47 9.05 -14.91 29.85
CA ASN A 47 8.70 -15.42 28.52
C ASN A 47 7.60 -16.49 28.57
N VAL A 48 7.71 -17.45 29.50
CA VAL A 48 6.73 -18.51 29.71
C VAL A 48 5.39 -17.93 30.15
N LEU A 49 5.40 -16.98 31.11
CA LEU A 49 4.20 -16.31 31.59
C LEU A 49 3.53 -15.49 30.47
N SER A 50 4.33 -14.75 29.71
CA SER A 50 3.88 -14.04 28.51
C SER A 50 3.25 -15.01 27.50
N HIS A 51 3.93 -16.11 27.18
CA HIS A 51 3.44 -17.11 26.24
C HIS A 51 2.10 -17.70 26.68
N TRP A 52 2.00 -18.09 27.95
CA TRP A 52 0.77 -18.62 28.53
C TRP A 52 -0.37 -17.59 28.50
N TRP A 53 -0.09 -16.34 28.89
CA TRP A 53 -1.09 -15.27 28.91
C TRP A 53 -1.66 -14.97 27.53
N PHE A 54 -0.80 -14.83 26.51
CA PHE A 54 -1.22 -14.56 25.13
C PHE A 54 -1.92 -15.76 24.48
N ARG A 55 -1.51 -17.00 24.81
CA ARG A 55 -2.26 -18.20 24.36
C ARG A 55 -3.66 -18.24 24.95
N ARG A 56 -3.81 -17.87 26.23
CA ARG A 56 -5.10 -17.96 26.94
C ARG A 56 -6.08 -16.85 26.56
N ARG A 57 -5.59 -15.64 26.26
CA ARG A 57 -6.47 -14.50 25.96
C ARG A 57 -6.87 -14.36 24.49
N ARG A 58 -6.24 -15.07 23.53
CA ARG A 58 -6.52 -14.98 22.06
C ARG A 58 -6.57 -13.54 21.48
N GLN A 59 -6.19 -12.53 22.26
CA GLN A 59 -6.27 -11.13 21.89
C GLN A 59 -4.98 -10.68 21.21
N VAL A 60 -5.12 -9.79 20.24
CA VAL A 60 -4.01 -9.06 19.62
C VAL A 60 -3.35 -8.24 20.73
N ALA A 61 -2.02 -8.36 20.90
CA ALA A 61 -1.31 -7.54 21.89
C ALA A 61 -1.48 -6.06 21.58
N SER A 62 -1.77 -5.28 22.61
CA SER A 62 -1.72 -3.83 22.52
C SER A 62 -0.29 -3.37 22.24
N ASN A 63 -0.16 -2.21 21.57
CA ASN A 63 1.14 -1.58 21.31
C ASN A 63 1.94 -1.39 22.62
N LEU A 64 1.24 -1.04 23.72
CA LEU A 64 1.84 -0.92 25.05
C LEU A 64 2.42 -2.25 25.55
N ALA A 65 1.70 -3.37 25.39
CA ALA A 65 2.18 -4.68 25.82
C ALA A 65 3.44 -5.12 25.04
N LEU A 66 3.49 -4.85 23.73
CA LEU A 66 4.66 -5.12 22.90
C LEU A 66 5.86 -4.26 23.32
N TRP A 67 5.63 -2.97 23.56
CA TRP A 67 6.67 -2.06 24.00
C TRP A 67 7.26 -2.49 25.36
N LEU A 68 6.40 -2.80 26.34
CA LEU A 68 6.83 -3.29 27.66
C LEU A 68 7.64 -4.58 27.55
N GLN A 69 7.23 -5.52 26.69
CA GLN A 69 7.97 -6.76 26.49
C GLN A 69 9.39 -6.52 25.95
N LEU A 70 9.53 -5.58 25.02
CA LEU A 70 10.82 -5.21 24.44
C LEU A 70 11.69 -4.42 25.43
N SER A 71 11.09 -3.55 26.24
CA SER A 71 11.79 -2.85 27.32
C SER A 71 12.36 -3.83 28.35
N VAL A 72 11.61 -4.87 28.71
CA VAL A 72 12.12 -5.95 29.59
C VAL A 72 13.32 -6.66 28.96
N ASP A 73 13.32 -6.90 27.65
CA ASP A 73 14.46 -7.50 26.96
C ASP A 73 15.70 -6.59 27.00
N VAL A 74 15.52 -5.28 26.76
CA VAL A 74 16.60 -4.28 26.85
C VAL A 74 17.19 -4.26 28.26
N VAL A 75 16.35 -4.21 29.30
CA VAL A 75 16.82 -4.20 30.70
C VAL A 75 17.57 -5.47 31.04
N ALA A 76 17.07 -6.64 30.62
CA ALA A 76 17.74 -7.90 30.91
C ALA A 76 19.08 -8.05 30.18
N LEU A 77 19.18 -7.59 28.93
CA LEU A 77 20.46 -7.48 28.23
C LEU A 77 21.41 -6.52 28.94
N THR A 78 20.90 -5.42 29.49
CA THR A 78 21.70 -4.47 30.29
C THR A 78 22.31 -5.15 31.50
N VAL A 79 21.49 -5.88 32.26
CA VAL A 79 21.95 -6.63 33.44
C VAL A 79 22.96 -7.69 33.04
N LEU A 80 22.70 -8.43 31.95
CA LEU A 80 23.64 -9.43 31.45
C LEU A 80 25.01 -8.79 31.14
N PHE A 81 25.02 -7.76 30.31
CA PHE A 81 26.25 -7.11 29.88
C PHE A 81 26.98 -6.45 31.05
N TYR A 82 26.26 -5.90 32.03
CA TYR A 82 26.84 -5.35 33.24
C TYR A 82 27.76 -6.35 33.96
N PHE A 83 27.34 -7.62 34.03
CA PHE A 83 28.12 -8.68 34.67
C PHE A 83 29.13 -9.37 33.75
N THR A 84 29.10 -9.10 32.45
CA THR A 84 29.97 -9.76 31.45
C THR A 84 30.91 -8.79 30.73
N GLY A 85 31.34 -7.72 31.40
CA GLY A 85 32.35 -6.77 30.89
C GLY A 85 31.81 -5.48 30.27
N GLY A 86 30.50 -5.24 30.33
CA GLY A 86 29.88 -4.00 29.91
C GLY A 86 30.00 -3.74 28.40
N PRO A 87 30.47 -2.55 27.97
CA PRO A 87 30.53 -2.16 26.55
C PRO A 87 31.56 -2.96 25.74
N THR A 88 32.54 -3.60 26.40
CA THR A 88 33.53 -4.46 25.73
C THR A 88 33.01 -5.87 25.51
N ASN A 89 31.79 -6.18 25.94
CA ASN A 89 31.22 -7.49 25.71
C ASN A 89 30.92 -7.69 24.20
N PRO A 90 31.41 -8.77 23.59
CA PRO A 90 31.23 -8.98 22.15
C PRO A 90 29.77 -9.02 21.69
N PHE A 91 28.82 -9.32 22.58
CA PHE A 91 27.40 -9.46 22.28
C PHE A 91 26.58 -8.18 22.43
N VAL A 92 27.21 -7.03 22.71
CA VAL A 92 26.49 -5.77 22.97
C VAL A 92 25.65 -5.31 21.78
N SER A 93 26.01 -5.69 20.54
CA SER A 93 25.19 -5.40 19.36
C SER A 93 23.80 -6.06 19.39
N LEU A 94 23.55 -7.05 20.27
CA LEU A 94 22.22 -7.65 20.45
C LEU A 94 21.18 -6.63 20.94
N TYR A 95 21.58 -5.48 21.47
CA TYR A 95 20.66 -4.35 21.71
C TYR A 95 19.91 -3.88 20.46
N LEU A 96 20.47 -4.09 19.26
CA LEU A 96 19.80 -3.74 18.02
C LEU A 96 18.62 -4.66 17.71
N LEU A 97 18.58 -5.86 18.28
CA LEU A 97 17.51 -6.82 18.02
C LEU A 97 16.15 -6.33 18.56
N PRO A 98 15.99 -5.94 19.84
CA PRO A 98 14.75 -5.34 20.33
C PRO A 98 14.28 -4.13 19.52
N ILE A 99 15.21 -3.26 19.09
CA ILE A 99 14.92 -2.07 18.28
C ILE A 99 14.41 -2.47 16.89
N ALA A 100 15.08 -3.41 16.22
CA ALA A 100 14.65 -3.91 14.92
C ALA A 100 13.27 -4.55 15.02
N MET A 101 13.03 -5.34 16.07
CA MET A 101 11.71 -5.94 16.31
C MET A 101 10.64 -4.87 16.55
N ALA A 102 10.92 -3.83 17.33
CA ALA A 102 10.02 -2.70 17.52
C ALA A 102 9.68 -2.01 16.19
N ALA A 103 10.67 -1.74 15.36
CA ALA A 103 10.49 -1.05 14.07
C ALA A 103 9.57 -1.80 13.10
N THR A 104 9.48 -3.14 13.23
CA THR A 104 8.57 -3.96 12.41
C THR A 104 7.15 -4.06 12.98
N ALA A 105 6.93 -3.69 14.24
CA ALA A 105 5.72 -4.00 14.99
C ALA A 105 4.99 -2.77 15.56
N LEU A 106 5.70 -1.66 15.75
CA LEU A 106 5.23 -0.46 16.43
C LEU A 106 5.42 0.77 15.52
N GLU A 107 4.69 1.82 15.85
CA GLU A 107 4.85 3.13 15.23
C GLU A 107 6.17 3.81 15.65
N LEU A 108 6.54 4.89 14.94
CA LEU A 108 7.82 5.55 15.10
C LEU A 108 8.07 6.06 16.53
N LEU A 109 7.03 6.53 17.23
CA LEU A 109 7.13 7.08 18.59
C LEU A 109 7.55 6.03 19.64
N PRO A 110 6.84 4.89 19.80
CA PRO A 110 7.30 3.81 20.69
C PRO A 110 8.71 3.29 20.34
N VAL A 111 9.05 3.21 19.05
CA VAL A 111 10.38 2.79 18.59
C VAL A 111 11.44 3.77 19.04
N ALA A 112 11.22 5.08 18.85
CA ALA A 112 12.12 6.12 19.32
C ALA A 112 12.31 6.06 20.84
N GLY A 113 11.23 5.82 21.60
CA GLY A 113 11.30 5.60 23.05
C GLY A 113 12.16 4.39 23.44
N LEU A 114 12.03 3.27 22.73
CA LEU A 114 12.85 2.08 22.99
C LEU A 114 14.32 2.30 22.60
N THR A 115 14.59 3.01 21.49
CA THR A 115 15.93 3.40 21.08
C THR A 115 16.59 4.30 22.13
N LEU A 116 15.85 5.29 22.66
CA LEU A 116 16.32 6.15 23.73
C LEU A 116 16.63 5.35 25.01
N LEU A 117 15.73 4.46 25.42
CA LEU A 117 15.96 3.57 26.57
C LEU A 117 17.24 2.74 26.39
N THR A 118 17.43 2.19 25.20
CA THR A 118 18.60 1.37 24.86
C THR A 118 19.88 2.20 24.87
N ALA A 119 19.85 3.41 24.30
CA ALA A 119 20.98 4.34 24.29
C ALA A 119 21.36 4.73 25.73
N LEU A 120 20.40 5.08 26.57
CA LEU A 120 20.63 5.39 27.99
C LEU A 120 21.21 4.19 28.73
N SER A 121 20.70 2.98 28.49
CA SER A 121 21.20 1.74 29.10
C SER A 121 22.66 1.46 28.70
N TYR A 122 23.00 1.66 27.42
CA TYR A 122 24.37 1.53 26.92
C TYR A 122 25.31 2.62 27.48
N THR A 123 24.88 3.88 27.51
CA THR A 123 25.65 4.98 28.10
C THR A 123 25.91 4.73 29.58
N TRP A 124 24.92 4.25 30.31
CA TRP A 124 25.08 3.87 31.71
C TRP A 124 26.14 2.76 31.87
N LEU A 125 26.07 1.71 31.03
CA LEU A 125 27.01 0.60 31.01
C LEU A 125 28.47 1.02 30.76
N MET A 126 28.66 2.11 29.99
CA MET A 126 29.98 2.69 29.71
C MET A 126 30.69 3.17 30.99
N SER A 127 29.92 3.67 31.96
CA SER A 127 30.42 4.18 33.25
C SER A 127 30.33 3.15 34.37
N HIS A 128 29.37 2.22 34.30
CA HIS A 128 29.11 1.22 35.33
C HIS A 128 29.14 -0.18 34.71
N ASN A 129 30.22 -0.91 34.92
CA ASN A 129 30.34 -2.32 34.54
C ASN A 129 31.26 -3.06 35.52
N VAL A 130 31.03 -4.36 35.68
CA VAL A 130 31.97 -5.24 36.37
C VAL A 130 33.06 -5.60 35.38
N ALA A 131 34.24 -5.00 35.57
CA ALA A 131 35.41 -5.32 34.75
C ALA A 131 35.76 -6.80 34.93
N LEU A 132 35.87 -7.52 33.82
CA LEU A 132 36.34 -8.90 33.84
C LEU A 132 37.82 -8.94 34.29
N PRO A 133 38.25 -9.99 35.00
CA PRO A 133 39.67 -10.17 35.34
C PRO A 133 40.52 -10.08 34.07
N HIS A 134 41.53 -9.19 34.07
CA HIS A 134 42.37 -8.99 32.89
C HIS A 134 43.17 -10.26 32.60
N VAL A 135 42.85 -10.96 31.50
CA VAL A 135 43.62 -12.11 31.02
C VAL A 135 44.70 -11.58 30.07
N HIS A 136 45.97 -11.64 30.47
CA HIS A 136 47.07 -11.05 29.71
C HIS A 136 47.30 -11.71 28.32
N GLY A 137 47.60 -10.88 27.32
CA GLY A 137 48.44 -11.17 26.14
C GLY A 137 47.88 -12.06 25.02
N GLY A 138 47.10 -13.09 25.32
CA GLY A 138 46.55 -14.04 24.33
C GLY A 138 45.12 -13.73 23.85
N ASP A 139 44.44 -12.78 24.50
CA ASP A 139 42.97 -12.68 24.52
C ASP A 139 42.38 -11.72 23.46
N PHE A 140 43.21 -10.94 22.76
CA PHE A 140 42.75 -10.09 21.67
C PHE A 140 42.16 -10.91 20.52
N GLN A 141 42.79 -12.04 20.16
CA GLN A 141 42.27 -12.95 19.14
C GLN A 141 40.94 -13.56 19.55
N LEU A 142 40.76 -13.86 20.83
CA LEU A 142 39.50 -14.40 21.34
C LEU A 142 38.40 -13.34 21.38
N HIS A 143 38.70 -12.13 21.85
CA HIS A 143 37.79 -10.99 21.79
C HIS A 143 37.37 -10.67 20.35
N VAL A 144 38.30 -10.64 19.41
CA VAL A 144 38.04 -10.46 17.97
C VAL A 144 37.22 -11.61 17.40
N SER A 145 37.52 -12.86 17.77
CA SER A 145 36.72 -14.03 17.35
C SER A 145 35.30 -13.98 17.90
N GLY A 146 35.12 -13.53 19.14
CA GLY A 146 33.82 -13.31 19.76
C GLY A 146 33.02 -12.22 19.05
N MET A 147 33.67 -11.10 18.70
CA MET A 147 33.04 -10.04 17.88
C MET A 147 32.66 -10.56 16.50
N TRP A 148 33.49 -11.39 15.87
CA TRP A 148 33.21 -12.00 14.57
C TRP A 148 32.02 -12.96 14.62
N ILE A 149 31.97 -13.88 15.60
CA ILE A 149 30.84 -14.80 15.79
C ILE A 149 29.56 -14.00 16.08
N ASN A 150 29.64 -13.02 16.97
CA ASN A 150 28.50 -12.18 17.30
C ASN A 150 28.01 -11.36 16.10
N PHE A 151 28.91 -10.83 15.28
CA PHE A 151 28.56 -10.11 14.06
C PHE A 151 27.82 -11.04 13.08
N LEU A 152 28.32 -12.26 12.84
CA LEU A 152 27.65 -13.24 12.00
C LEU A 152 26.26 -13.61 12.52
N LEU A 153 26.15 -13.85 13.83
CA LEU A 153 24.89 -14.19 14.48
C LEU A 153 23.88 -13.04 14.41
N SER A 154 24.30 -11.83 14.79
CA SER A 154 23.48 -10.62 14.76
C SER A 154 23.04 -10.30 13.33
N SER A 155 23.94 -10.42 12.35
CA SER A 155 23.63 -10.23 10.93
C SER A 155 22.62 -11.25 10.43
N ALA A 156 22.80 -12.54 10.74
CA ALA A 156 21.86 -13.59 10.34
C ALA A 156 20.45 -13.36 10.91
N ILE A 157 20.36 -13.00 12.20
CA ILE A 157 19.08 -12.67 12.83
C ILE A 157 18.48 -11.41 12.19
N MET A 158 19.27 -10.37 11.94
CA MET A 158 18.81 -9.13 11.31
C MET A 158 18.26 -9.40 9.90
N VAL A 159 18.97 -10.18 9.08
CA VAL A 159 18.52 -10.59 7.74
C VAL A 159 17.21 -11.38 7.83
N ALA A 160 17.08 -12.30 8.78
CA ALA A 160 15.84 -13.05 8.97
C ALA A 160 14.66 -12.14 9.34
N VAL A 161 14.85 -11.21 10.28
CA VAL A 161 13.81 -10.27 10.73
C VAL A 161 13.44 -9.28 9.62
N LEU A 162 14.43 -8.63 9.00
CA LEU A 162 14.21 -7.65 7.95
C LEU A 162 13.64 -8.29 6.67
N GLY A 163 14.11 -9.48 6.31
CA GLY A 163 13.57 -10.25 5.19
C GLY A 163 12.09 -10.61 5.39
N ARG A 164 11.72 -11.03 6.61
CA ARG A 164 10.31 -11.24 6.97
C ARG A 164 9.50 -9.95 6.86
N PHE A 165 10.01 -8.84 7.38
CA PHE A 165 9.33 -7.54 7.29
C PHE A 165 9.11 -7.10 5.84
N MET A 166 10.14 -7.16 5.01
CA MET A 166 10.06 -6.80 3.59
C MET A 166 9.06 -7.69 2.83
N SER A 167 9.00 -8.99 3.14
CA SER A 167 8.01 -9.90 2.56
C SER A 167 6.58 -9.52 2.94
N MET A 168 6.34 -9.16 4.20
CA MET A 168 5.02 -8.71 4.67
C MET A 168 4.59 -7.40 3.99
N LEU A 169 5.51 -6.43 3.86
CA LEU A 169 5.25 -5.18 3.15
C LEU A 169 4.89 -5.42 1.67
N LYS A 170 5.62 -6.31 1.00
CA LYS A 170 5.36 -6.64 -0.41
C LYS A 170 3.97 -7.27 -0.58
N GLU A 171 3.59 -8.18 0.31
CA GLU A 171 2.27 -8.81 0.32
C GLU A 171 1.14 -7.78 0.59
N GLN A 172 1.33 -6.89 1.56
CA GLN A 172 0.39 -5.82 1.86
C GLN A 172 0.19 -4.87 0.67
N ARG A 173 1.29 -4.47 0.01
CA ARG A 173 1.22 -3.65 -1.21
C ARG A 173 0.47 -4.36 -2.33
N ARG A 174 0.69 -5.67 -2.53
CA ARG A 174 -0.04 -6.46 -3.54
C ARG A 174 -1.54 -6.47 -3.25
N ARG A 175 -1.93 -6.75 -2.00
CA ARG A 175 -3.35 -6.76 -1.59
C ARG A 175 -4.00 -5.38 -1.77
N LEU A 176 -3.29 -4.31 -1.43
CA LEU A 176 -3.80 -2.94 -1.62
C LEU A 176 -4.03 -2.64 -3.11
N ALA A 177 -3.10 -3.06 -3.97
CA ALA A 177 -3.24 -2.89 -5.42
C ALA A 177 -4.45 -3.68 -5.96
N GLU A 178 -4.60 -4.95 -5.55
CA GLU A 178 -5.74 -5.80 -5.94
C GLU A 178 -7.10 -5.18 -5.53
N VAL A 179 -7.18 -4.64 -4.30
CA VAL A 179 -8.41 -3.95 -3.83
C VAL A 179 -8.67 -2.71 -4.66
N ARG A 180 -7.65 -1.89 -4.92
CA ARG A 180 -7.79 -0.67 -5.72
C ARG A 180 -8.25 -0.96 -7.14
N GLU A 181 -7.70 -2.00 -7.77
CA GLU A 181 -8.12 -2.43 -9.12
C GLU A 181 -9.59 -2.86 -9.15
N ARG A 182 -10.04 -3.62 -8.13
CA ARG A 182 -11.44 -4.00 -8.00
C ARG A 182 -12.34 -2.78 -7.82
N THR A 183 -11.98 -1.83 -6.96
CA THR A 183 -12.75 -0.60 -6.76
C THR A 183 -12.90 0.19 -8.07
N LEU A 184 -11.81 0.38 -8.82
CA LEU A 184 -11.87 1.05 -10.12
C LEU A 184 -12.76 0.32 -11.12
N ARG A 185 -12.74 -1.03 -11.10
CA ARG A 185 -13.58 -1.85 -11.97
C ARG A 185 -15.06 -1.74 -11.60
N ASP A 186 -15.38 -1.75 -10.31
CA ASP A 186 -16.75 -1.61 -9.82
C ASP A 186 -17.32 -0.21 -10.11
N GLU A 187 -16.52 0.84 -9.92
CA GLU A 187 -16.87 2.22 -10.30
C GLU A 187 -17.16 2.33 -11.81
N SER A 188 -16.34 1.69 -12.65
CA SER A 188 -16.55 1.65 -14.10
C SER A 188 -17.84 0.92 -14.47
N LEU A 189 -18.12 -0.23 -13.84
CA LEU A 189 -19.37 -0.97 -14.07
C LEU A 189 -20.61 -0.19 -13.63
N LEU A 190 -20.54 0.51 -12.49
CA LEU A 190 -21.62 1.37 -12.01
C LEU A 190 -21.88 2.53 -12.98
N ALA A 191 -20.82 3.20 -13.45
CA ALA A 191 -20.94 4.29 -14.42
C ALA A 191 -21.52 3.82 -15.76
N LEU A 192 -21.11 2.63 -16.24
CA LEU A 192 -21.71 2.02 -17.43
C LEU A 192 -23.17 1.63 -17.19
N GLY A 193 -23.50 1.12 -16.02
CA GLY A 193 -24.87 0.74 -15.65
C GLY A 193 -25.83 1.93 -15.60
N THR A 194 -25.42 3.03 -14.98
CA THR A 194 -26.23 4.26 -14.92
C THR A 194 -26.41 4.88 -16.30
N LEU A 195 -25.34 4.90 -17.11
CA LEU A 195 -25.40 5.38 -18.48
C LEU A 195 -26.30 4.49 -19.35
N ALA A 196 -26.16 3.17 -19.27
CA ALA A 196 -26.99 2.23 -20.01
C ALA A 196 -28.47 2.37 -19.64
N ALA A 197 -28.79 2.55 -18.36
CA ALA A 197 -30.15 2.82 -17.90
C ALA A 197 -30.70 4.15 -18.44
N GLY A 198 -29.89 5.21 -18.43
CA GLY A 198 -30.24 6.51 -19.02
C GLY A 198 -30.48 6.42 -20.53
N THR A 199 -29.56 5.79 -21.27
CA THR A 199 -29.71 5.57 -22.71
C THR A 199 -30.90 4.68 -23.03
N ALA A 200 -31.16 3.62 -22.25
CA ALA A 200 -32.35 2.79 -22.45
C ALA A 200 -33.63 3.60 -22.32
N HIS A 201 -33.70 4.52 -21.34
CA HIS A 201 -34.84 5.43 -21.19
C HIS A 201 -34.97 6.41 -22.36
N GLU A 202 -33.87 7.04 -22.79
CA GLU A 202 -33.83 7.95 -23.94
C GLU A 202 -34.18 7.27 -25.26
N LEU A 203 -33.90 5.97 -25.41
CA LEU A 203 -34.31 5.16 -26.57
C LEU A 203 -35.77 4.72 -26.50
N ASN A 204 -36.29 4.44 -25.31
CA ASN A 204 -37.66 3.95 -25.16
C ASN A 204 -38.68 4.99 -25.65
N THR A 205 -38.43 6.27 -25.39
CA THR A 205 -39.29 7.38 -25.80
C THR A 205 -39.50 7.47 -27.33
N PRO A 206 -38.46 7.65 -28.18
CA PRO A 206 -38.63 7.70 -29.63
C PRO A 206 -39.14 6.38 -30.22
N LEU A 207 -38.77 5.23 -29.66
CA LEU A 207 -39.31 3.93 -30.10
C LEU A 207 -40.80 3.81 -29.82
N THR A 208 -41.27 4.28 -28.67
CA THR A 208 -42.70 4.33 -28.33
C THR A 208 -43.44 5.25 -29.30
N THR A 209 -42.87 6.42 -29.61
CA THR A 209 -43.44 7.34 -30.60
C THR A 209 -43.51 6.72 -32.00
N ILE A 210 -42.46 6.01 -32.44
CA ILE A 210 -42.45 5.29 -33.72
C ILE A 210 -43.56 4.21 -33.73
N GLY A 211 -43.72 3.46 -32.65
CA GLY A 211 -44.77 2.44 -32.51
C GLY A 211 -46.17 3.03 -32.66
N LEU A 212 -46.46 4.13 -31.96
CA LEU A 212 -47.75 4.83 -32.04
C LEU A 212 -48.07 5.34 -33.45
N LEU A 213 -47.08 5.96 -34.13
CA LEU A 213 -47.26 6.43 -35.50
C LEU A 213 -47.53 5.29 -36.48
N LEU A 214 -46.86 4.14 -36.30
CA LEU A 214 -47.09 2.96 -37.14
C LEU A 214 -48.48 2.34 -36.90
N ASP A 215 -48.92 2.28 -35.64
CA ASP A 215 -50.26 1.78 -35.26
C ASP A 215 -51.38 2.67 -35.84
N GLU A 216 -51.22 4.00 -35.78
CA GLU A 216 -52.17 4.97 -36.36
C GLU A 216 -52.32 4.78 -37.87
N TRP A 217 -51.20 4.59 -38.60
CA TRP A 217 -51.26 4.39 -40.05
C TRP A 217 -51.84 3.02 -40.44
N GLN A 218 -51.56 1.97 -39.66
CA GLN A 218 -52.19 0.67 -39.85
C GLN A 218 -53.71 0.74 -39.70
N GLN A 219 -54.22 1.49 -38.72
CA GLN A 219 -55.65 1.64 -38.48
C GLN A 219 -56.33 2.54 -39.52
N ALA A 220 -55.65 3.59 -39.99
CA ALA A 220 -56.18 4.51 -40.98
C ALA A 220 -56.28 3.92 -42.40
N ALA A 221 -55.52 2.85 -42.70
CA ALA A 221 -55.42 2.23 -44.03
C ALA A 221 -55.05 3.19 -45.18
N LEU A 222 -54.47 4.35 -44.85
CA LEU A 222 -53.93 5.31 -45.81
C LEU A 222 -52.41 5.18 -45.91
N PRO A 223 -51.82 5.35 -47.12
CA PRO A 223 -50.37 5.38 -47.27
C PRO A 223 -49.80 6.60 -46.52
N PRO A 224 -48.66 6.45 -45.82
CA PRO A 224 -48.04 7.54 -45.09
C PRO A 224 -47.58 8.65 -46.05
N ASP A 225 -47.80 9.90 -45.66
CA ASP A 225 -47.34 11.06 -46.42
C ASP A 225 -45.82 11.31 -46.24
N ALA A 226 -45.26 12.24 -47.02
CA ALA A 226 -43.83 12.52 -47.00
C ALA A 226 -43.34 13.10 -45.66
N GLU A 227 -44.21 13.82 -44.94
CA GLU A 227 -43.90 14.46 -43.66
C GLU A 227 -43.84 13.44 -42.53
N ALA A 228 -44.78 12.51 -42.51
CA ALA A 228 -44.79 11.30 -41.70
C ALA A 228 -43.50 10.49 -41.83
N ILE A 229 -43.07 10.19 -43.07
CA ILE A 229 -41.83 9.46 -43.33
C ILE A 229 -40.61 10.25 -42.84
N ALA A 230 -40.59 11.58 -43.03
CA ALA A 230 -39.51 12.43 -42.54
C ALA A 230 -39.40 12.42 -41.01
N ASN A 231 -40.52 12.51 -40.30
CA ASN A 231 -40.58 12.46 -38.84
C ASN A 231 -40.07 11.13 -38.27
N LEU A 232 -40.45 10.01 -38.89
CA LEU A 232 -40.01 8.68 -38.50
C LEU A 232 -38.48 8.53 -38.72
N ARG A 233 -37.96 9.08 -39.81
CA ARG A 233 -36.52 9.11 -40.11
C ARG A 233 -35.72 9.90 -39.06
N VAL A 234 -36.26 11.02 -38.57
CA VAL A 234 -35.65 11.81 -37.49
C VAL A 234 -35.56 11.01 -36.18
N GLN A 235 -36.63 10.29 -35.80
CA GLN A 235 -36.62 9.47 -34.57
C GLN A 235 -35.66 8.28 -34.65
N VAL A 236 -35.54 7.65 -35.83
CA VAL A 236 -34.55 6.59 -36.07
C VAL A 236 -33.11 7.14 -35.97
N LEU A 237 -32.85 8.32 -36.54
CA LEU A 237 -31.55 8.99 -36.41
C LEU A 237 -31.21 9.32 -34.95
N ARG A 238 -32.17 9.80 -34.15
CA ARG A 238 -31.97 10.03 -32.71
C ARG A 238 -31.56 8.74 -31.99
N CYS A 239 -32.26 7.63 -32.24
CA CYS A 239 -31.91 6.34 -31.65
C CYS A 239 -30.49 5.90 -32.01
N GLN A 240 -30.10 6.04 -33.29
CA GLN A 240 -28.76 5.68 -33.74
C GLN A 240 -27.67 6.53 -33.08
N THR A 241 -27.92 7.83 -32.85
CA THR A 241 -26.98 8.71 -32.15
C THR A 241 -26.78 8.31 -30.69
N HIS A 242 -27.85 8.04 -29.94
CA HIS A 242 -27.77 7.60 -28.55
C HIS A 242 -27.01 6.25 -28.40
N VAL A 243 -27.30 5.27 -29.28
CA VAL A 243 -26.58 3.99 -29.28
C VAL A 243 -25.09 4.16 -29.62
N ARG A 244 -24.74 5.03 -30.58
CA ARG A 244 -23.34 5.31 -30.93
C ARG A 244 -22.58 5.97 -29.78
N ALA A 245 -23.20 6.89 -29.06
CA ALA A 245 -22.61 7.53 -27.88
C ALA A 245 -22.33 6.52 -26.75
N LEU A 246 -23.30 5.64 -26.45
CA LEU A 246 -23.13 4.56 -25.47
C LEU A 246 -21.99 3.60 -25.87
N ALA A 247 -21.95 3.18 -27.14
CA ALA A 247 -20.91 2.28 -27.65
C ALA A 247 -19.51 2.93 -27.66
N ALA A 248 -19.42 4.24 -27.87
CA ALA A 248 -18.16 4.97 -27.75
C ALA A 248 -17.66 4.97 -26.30
N LEU A 249 -18.50 5.33 -25.33
CA LEU A 249 -18.13 5.37 -23.91
C LEU A 249 -17.75 3.99 -23.36
N ALA A 250 -18.47 2.93 -23.74
CA ALA A 250 -18.14 1.55 -23.35
C ALA A 250 -16.78 1.08 -23.88
N ARG A 251 -16.40 1.48 -25.11
CA ARG A 251 -15.06 1.20 -25.67
C ARG A 251 -13.96 1.99 -24.95
N HIS A 252 -14.24 3.23 -24.57
CA HIS A 252 -13.27 4.10 -23.92
C HIS A 252 -13.02 3.72 -22.45
N GLY A 253 -14.06 3.26 -21.72
CA GLY A 253 -13.92 2.69 -20.38
C GLY A 253 -13.23 1.33 -20.33
N ALA A 254 -13.14 0.62 -21.46
CA ALA A 254 -12.51 -0.70 -21.56
C ALA A 254 -11.05 -0.68 -22.06
N VAL A 255 -10.57 0.41 -22.70
CA VAL A 255 -9.29 0.38 -23.43
C VAL A 255 -8.32 1.54 -23.14
N GLY A 256 -8.72 2.68 -22.59
CA GLY A 256 -7.84 3.86 -22.55
C GLY A 256 -7.30 4.22 -21.18
N GLY A 257 -6.04 3.93 -20.87
CA GLY A 257 -5.31 4.75 -19.91
C GLY A 257 -5.18 6.19 -20.44
N ALA A 258 -5.08 7.17 -19.55
CA ALA A 258 -4.92 8.57 -19.97
C ALA A 258 -3.72 8.72 -20.91
N SER A 259 -3.94 9.35 -22.06
CA SER A 259 -2.93 9.49 -23.11
C SER A 259 -2.38 10.91 -23.14
N VAL A 260 -1.08 11.07 -23.36
CA VAL A 260 -0.48 12.41 -23.47
C VAL A 260 -0.52 12.85 -24.93
N ARG A 261 -1.23 13.95 -25.23
CA ARG A 261 -1.38 14.51 -26.59
C ARG A 261 -1.04 16.01 -26.61
N GLY A 262 -0.68 16.53 -27.78
CA GLY A 262 -0.56 17.98 -28.00
C GLY A 262 -1.92 18.66 -27.82
N ALA A 263 -1.96 19.78 -27.11
CA ALA A 263 -3.20 20.48 -26.81
C ALA A 263 -3.92 20.96 -28.08
N ASP A 264 -3.19 21.58 -29.00
CA ASP A 264 -3.72 22.07 -30.27
C ASP A 264 -4.20 20.92 -31.17
N ASP A 265 -3.37 19.88 -31.34
CA ASP A 265 -3.72 18.68 -32.12
C ASP A 265 -5.03 18.03 -31.63
N PHE A 266 -5.21 17.95 -30.30
CA PHE A 266 -6.41 17.39 -29.69
C PHE A 266 -7.67 18.21 -30.00
N VAL A 267 -7.57 19.54 -29.93
CA VAL A 267 -8.69 20.44 -30.23
C VAL A 267 -9.05 20.39 -31.71
N PHE A 268 -8.05 20.44 -32.60
CA PHE A 268 -8.27 20.31 -34.05
C PHE A 268 -8.95 18.99 -34.42
N GLU A 269 -8.51 17.86 -33.85
CA GLU A 269 -9.16 16.56 -34.07
C GLU A 269 -10.64 16.55 -33.64
N CYS A 270 -10.98 17.25 -32.55
CA CYS A 270 -12.37 17.37 -32.10
C CYS A 270 -13.21 18.24 -33.04
N ILE A 271 -12.64 19.29 -33.60
CA ILE A 271 -13.32 20.20 -34.55
C ILE A 271 -13.52 19.51 -35.91
N ASP A 272 -12.53 18.79 -36.42
CA ASP A 272 -12.69 17.99 -37.65
C ASP A 272 -13.85 17.00 -37.50
N ARG A 273 -13.97 16.40 -36.31
CA ARG A 273 -15.06 15.47 -36.00
C ARG A 273 -16.42 16.17 -35.90
N LEU A 274 -16.45 17.43 -35.44
CA LEU A 274 -17.65 18.26 -35.43
C LEU A 274 -18.09 18.59 -36.87
N HIS A 275 -17.18 18.97 -37.76
CA HIS A 275 -17.51 19.26 -39.16
C HIS A 275 -18.10 18.03 -39.89
N LEU A 276 -17.66 16.82 -39.56
CA LEU A 276 -18.26 15.59 -40.08
C LEU A 276 -19.71 15.38 -39.62
N LEU A 277 -20.06 15.86 -38.42
CA LEU A 277 -21.42 15.76 -37.87
C LEU A 277 -22.32 16.92 -38.32
N ARG A 278 -21.74 18.10 -38.51
CA ARG A 278 -22.42 19.36 -38.86
C ARG A 278 -21.64 20.09 -39.95
N PRO A 279 -21.79 19.72 -41.23
CA PRO A 279 -21.03 20.31 -42.34
C PRO A 279 -21.26 21.83 -42.57
N GLY A 280 -22.32 22.39 -41.99
CA GLY A 280 -22.66 23.82 -42.08
C GLY A 280 -22.34 24.63 -40.83
N ALA A 281 -21.63 24.07 -39.84
CA ALA A 281 -21.19 24.82 -38.68
C ALA A 281 -19.93 25.62 -39.02
N ASP A 282 -19.95 26.93 -38.76
CA ASP A 282 -18.79 27.80 -38.89
C ASP A 282 -18.11 27.94 -37.52
N VAL A 283 -16.83 27.60 -37.43
CA VAL A 283 -16.09 27.49 -36.15
C VAL A 283 -14.83 28.36 -36.23
N GLU A 284 -14.79 29.41 -35.41
CA GLU A 284 -13.63 30.29 -35.29
C GLU A 284 -12.81 29.94 -34.02
N ILE A 285 -11.50 29.75 -34.18
CA ILE A 285 -10.58 29.43 -33.08
C ILE A 285 -9.75 30.67 -32.76
N SER A 286 -9.83 31.15 -31.51
CA SER A 286 -9.02 32.26 -31.01
C SER A 286 -7.95 31.76 -30.03
N GLY A 287 -6.69 31.73 -30.48
CA GLY A 287 -5.51 31.37 -29.67
C GLY A 287 -4.89 30.01 -29.99
N SER A 288 -3.68 29.76 -29.45
CA SER A 288 -2.95 28.49 -29.56
C SER A 288 -2.26 28.17 -28.23
N ALA A 289 -2.24 26.89 -27.86
CA ALA A 289 -1.57 26.40 -26.67
C ALA A 289 -0.09 26.03 -26.94
N GLY A 290 0.40 26.22 -28.17
CA GLY A 290 1.79 26.00 -28.55
C GLY A 290 2.24 24.56 -28.30
N THR A 291 3.26 24.36 -27.48
CA THR A 291 3.83 23.02 -27.17
C THR A 291 3.22 22.34 -25.95
N ALA A 292 2.13 22.88 -25.40
CA ALA A 292 1.47 22.32 -24.23
C ALA A 292 0.98 20.88 -24.49
N LYS A 293 1.24 19.99 -23.54
CA LYS A 293 0.78 18.60 -23.57
C LYS A 293 -0.36 18.41 -22.58
N LEU A 294 -1.45 17.81 -23.05
CA LEU A 294 -2.61 17.44 -22.25
C LEU A 294 -2.55 15.96 -21.91
N ILE A 295 -2.91 15.65 -20.66
CA ILE A 295 -3.32 14.32 -20.27
C ILE A 295 -4.79 14.19 -20.69
N VAL A 296 -5.02 13.55 -21.83
CA VAL A 296 -6.35 13.33 -22.38
C VAL A 296 -6.92 12.07 -21.77
N GLU A 297 -7.85 12.26 -20.84
CA GLU A 297 -8.69 11.19 -20.35
C GLU A 297 -9.67 10.72 -21.44
N PRO A 298 -10.04 9.43 -21.48
CA PRO A 298 -10.85 8.87 -22.57
C PRO A 298 -12.22 9.53 -22.77
N ALA A 299 -12.76 10.19 -21.73
CA ALA A 299 -14.05 10.88 -21.79
C ALA A 299 -13.96 12.31 -22.37
N LEU A 300 -12.77 12.93 -22.36
CA LEU A 300 -12.56 14.33 -22.73
C LEU A 300 -12.94 14.66 -24.19
N PRO A 301 -12.60 13.83 -25.21
CA PRO A 301 -12.98 14.12 -26.60
C PRO A 301 -14.50 14.19 -26.78
N GLN A 302 -15.22 13.24 -26.19
CA GLN A 302 -16.69 13.19 -26.31
C GLN A 302 -17.35 14.34 -25.56
N ALA A 303 -16.85 14.69 -24.37
CA ALA A 303 -17.35 15.84 -23.60
C ALA A 303 -17.20 17.15 -24.39
N LEU A 304 -16.03 17.36 -25.01
CA LEU A 304 -15.76 18.55 -25.82
C LEU A 304 -16.67 18.61 -27.05
N ILE A 305 -16.82 17.49 -27.77
CA ILE A 305 -17.72 17.40 -28.93
C ILE A 305 -19.19 17.65 -28.54
N ASN A 306 -19.64 17.13 -27.40
CA ASN A 306 -21.00 17.39 -26.91
C ASN A 306 -21.21 18.88 -26.58
N LEU A 307 -20.23 19.52 -25.94
CA LEU A 307 -20.26 20.96 -25.66
C LEU A 307 -20.35 21.79 -26.95
N MET A 308 -19.53 21.46 -27.95
CA MET A 308 -19.56 22.14 -29.24
C MET A 308 -20.88 21.93 -29.99
N ASN A 309 -21.43 20.72 -29.97
CA ASN A 309 -22.76 20.47 -30.56
C ASN A 309 -23.84 21.31 -29.89
N ASN A 310 -23.84 21.39 -28.56
CA ASN A 310 -24.79 22.25 -27.84
C ASN A 310 -24.63 23.72 -28.21
N ALA A 311 -23.39 24.19 -28.42
CA ALA A 311 -23.13 25.57 -28.83
C ALA A 311 -23.67 25.85 -30.24
N VAL A 312 -23.49 24.93 -31.18
CA VAL A 312 -24.03 25.04 -32.56
C VAL A 312 -25.56 25.03 -32.55
N ASP A 313 -26.18 24.16 -31.75
CA ASP A 313 -27.64 24.13 -31.62
C ASP A 313 -28.18 25.45 -31.04
N ALA A 314 -27.48 26.03 -30.07
CA ALA A 314 -27.83 27.34 -29.49
C ALA A 314 -27.66 28.50 -30.48
N SER A 315 -26.62 28.49 -31.33
CA SER A 315 -26.41 29.55 -32.33
C SER A 315 -27.47 29.54 -33.42
N LEU A 316 -27.96 28.35 -33.81
CA LEU A 316 -29.04 28.21 -34.79
C LEU A 316 -30.41 28.65 -34.26
N ALA A 317 -30.63 28.57 -32.95
CA ALA A 317 -31.86 29.04 -32.31
C ALA A 317 -31.93 30.57 -32.16
N MET A 318 -30.82 31.28 -32.42
CA MET A 318 -30.68 32.74 -32.30
C MET A 318 -30.81 33.48 -33.63
N VAL A 319 -30.98 32.76 -34.74
CA VAL A 319 -31.24 33.27 -36.11
C VAL A 319 -32.71 33.06 -36.44
#